data_AF-A0AA43EUW7-F1
#
_entry.id   AF-A0AA43EUW7-F1
#
_cell.length_a   1.000
_cell.length_b   1.000
_cell.length_c   1.000
_cell.angle_alpha   90.00
_cell.angle_beta   90.00
_cell.angle_gamma   90.00
#
_symmetry.space_group_name_H-M   'P 1'
#
loop_
_entity.id
_entity.type
_entity.pdbx_description
1 polymer ?
#
loop_
_entity_poly.entity_id
_entity_poly.type
_entity_poly.pdbx_seq_one_letter_code
_entity_poly.pdbx_strand_id
1 'polypeptide(L)'
;MKRFIAGQDRSQRTLFPESLEDYIAEDNPVRVVDVFVDGLDLAKQGFDGVQPEATGRPSYHPTVLLKLYIYGYLNRIQSSRRLERESQRNVELMWLLTRLMPDFKTIADFRKDQGAAIRR
;
A
#
# COMPACT_ATOMS: atom_id res chain seq x y z
N MET A 1 -37.85 7.76 22.95
CA MET A 1 -37.47 6.94 21.77
C MET A 1 -36.17 7.49 21.19
N LYS A 2 -35.13 6.67 21.02
CA LYS A 2 -33.89 7.14 20.37
C LYS A 2 -34.19 7.39 18.89
N ARG A 3 -33.94 8.62 18.42
CA ARG A 3 -34.23 9.10 17.06
C ARG A 3 -33.08 8.91 16.06
N PHE A 4 -31.92 8.41 16.53
CA PHE A 4 -30.72 8.22 15.71
C PHE A 4 -30.19 6.80 15.82
N ILE A 5 -29.59 6.32 14.73
CA ILE A 5 -28.78 5.10 14.70
C ILE A 5 -27.54 5.37 15.57
N ALA A 6 -27.25 4.47 16.51
CA ALA A 6 -26.09 4.57 17.39
C ALA A 6 -24.91 3.78 16.81
N GLY A 7 -23.70 4.34 16.89
CA GLY A 7 -22.47 3.62 16.56
C GLY A 7 -22.03 2.65 17.66
N GLN A 8 -20.91 1.96 17.43
CA GLN A 8 -20.28 1.09 18.42
C GLN A 8 -19.45 1.88 19.44
N ASP A 9 -19.31 1.35 20.65
CA ASP A 9 -18.48 1.97 21.70
C ASP A 9 -17.00 1.75 21.41
N ARG A 10 -16.19 2.82 21.52
CA ARG A 10 -14.73 2.78 21.29
C ARG A 10 -13.99 1.95 22.34
N SER A 11 -14.62 1.73 23.50
CA SER A 11 -14.05 0.91 24.58
C SER A 11 -14.42 -0.58 24.47
N GLN A 12 -15.33 -0.92 23.55
CA GLN A 12 -15.78 -2.30 23.34
C GLN A 12 -14.62 -3.15 22.85
N ARG A 13 -14.36 -4.26 23.55
CA ARG A 13 -13.33 -5.23 23.22
C ARG A 13 -13.96 -6.47 22.60
N THR A 14 -13.32 -7.04 21.60
CA THR A 14 -13.65 -8.35 21.05
C THR A 14 -12.78 -9.43 21.70
N LEU A 15 -13.19 -10.70 21.61
CA LEU A 15 -12.38 -11.83 22.10
C LEU A 15 -11.07 -11.97 21.30
N PHE A 16 -11.16 -11.77 19.98
CA PHE A 16 -10.02 -11.71 19.06
C PHE A 16 -10.08 -10.39 18.26
N PRO A 17 -8.93 -9.72 18.04
CA PRO A 17 -8.89 -8.56 17.17
C PRO A 17 -9.30 -8.90 15.74
N GLU A 18 -9.96 -7.96 15.05
CA GLU A 18 -10.23 -8.07 13.62
C GLU A 18 -8.90 -8.09 12.84
N SER A 19 -8.84 -8.93 11.81
CA SER A 19 -7.74 -8.99 10.87
C SER A 19 -7.82 -7.83 9.86
N LEU A 20 -6.76 -7.57 9.10
CA LEU A 20 -6.82 -6.59 8.02
C LEU A 20 -7.85 -6.99 6.95
N GLU A 21 -8.05 -8.29 6.76
CA GLU A 21 -8.98 -8.83 5.76
C GLU A 21 -10.43 -8.45 6.09
N ASP A 22 -10.79 -8.42 7.38
CA ASP A 22 -12.13 -8.09 7.84
C ASP A 22 -12.53 -6.64 7.55
N TYR A 23 -11.55 -5.75 7.36
CA TYR A 23 -11.77 -4.33 7.09
C TYR A 23 -11.94 -3.99 5.60
N ILE A 24 -11.60 -4.91 4.70
CA ILE A 24 -11.61 -4.66 3.26
C ILE A 24 -12.66 -5.55 2.60
N ALA A 25 -13.74 -4.92 2.11
CA ALA A 25 -14.78 -5.63 1.37
C ALA A 25 -14.22 -6.37 0.14
N GLU A 26 -14.85 -7.47 -0.26
CA GLU A 26 -14.43 -8.30 -1.40
C GLU A 26 -14.43 -7.54 -2.73
N ASP A 27 -15.32 -6.56 -2.88
CA ASP A 27 -15.47 -5.70 -4.05
C ASP A 27 -14.63 -4.42 -3.99
N ASN A 28 -13.80 -4.25 -2.96
CA ASN A 28 -12.97 -3.06 -2.83
C ASN A 28 -11.91 -3.01 -3.96
N PRO A 29 -11.80 -1.89 -4.69
CA PRO A 29 -10.86 -1.76 -5.81
C PRO A 29 -9.38 -1.91 -5.44
N VAL A 30 -9.01 -1.77 -4.16
CA VAL A 30 -7.63 -2.00 -3.70
C VAL A 30 -7.15 -3.43 -3.99
N ARG A 31 -8.07 -4.40 -3.98
CA ARG A 31 -7.78 -5.81 -4.30
C ARG A 31 -7.39 -5.99 -5.77
N VAL A 32 -7.94 -5.17 -6.67
CA VAL A 32 -7.54 -5.17 -8.08
C VAL A 32 -6.10 -4.70 -8.22
N VAL A 33 -5.68 -3.68 -7.47
CA VAL A 33 -4.29 -3.21 -7.46
C VAL A 33 -3.35 -4.32 -6.97
N ASP A 34 -3.75 -5.01 -5.92
CA ASP A 34 -2.98 -6.10 -5.32
C ASP A 34 -2.70 -7.23 -6.34
N VAL A 35 -3.78 -7.81 -6.88
CA VAL A 35 -3.70 -8.91 -7.87
C VAL A 35 -3.03 -8.46 -9.16
N PHE A 36 -3.31 -7.24 -9.63
CA PHE A 36 -2.70 -6.72 -10.86
C PHE A 36 -1.18 -6.65 -10.73
N VAL A 37 -0.67 -6.04 -9.65
CA VAL A 37 0.78 -5.89 -9.48
C VAL A 37 1.46 -7.23 -9.21
N ASP A 38 0.83 -8.13 -8.46
CA ASP A 38 1.40 -9.46 -8.18
C ASP A 38 1.45 -10.35 -9.43
N GLY A 39 0.62 -10.07 -10.43
CA GLY A 39 0.68 -10.72 -11.75
C GLY A 39 1.81 -10.21 -12.66
N LEU A 40 2.53 -9.15 -12.29
CA LEU A 40 3.59 -8.57 -13.12
C LEU A 40 4.95 -9.22 -12.86
N ASP A 41 5.67 -9.56 -13.93
CA ASP A 41 7.09 -9.89 -13.87
C ASP A 41 7.92 -8.61 -13.90
N LEU A 42 8.11 -8.01 -12.71
CA LEU A 42 8.79 -6.72 -12.56
C LEU A 42 10.24 -6.75 -13.07
N ALA A 43 10.93 -7.88 -12.92
CA ALA A 43 12.30 -8.02 -13.43
C ALA A 43 12.32 -7.92 -14.97
N LYS A 44 11.40 -8.61 -15.66
CA LYS A 44 11.30 -8.52 -17.13
C LYS A 44 10.82 -7.16 -17.61
N GLN A 45 10.02 -6.46 -16.82
CA GLN A 45 9.56 -5.10 -17.14
C GLN A 45 10.64 -4.02 -16.92
N GLY A 46 11.79 -4.40 -16.37
CA GLY A 46 12.93 -3.52 -16.16
C GLY A 46 12.84 -2.70 -14.88
N PHE A 47 12.16 -3.21 -13.86
CA PHE A 47 12.27 -2.68 -12.50
C PHE A 47 13.56 -3.16 -11.85
N ASP A 48 14.30 -2.25 -11.23
CA ASP A 48 15.48 -2.59 -10.43
C ASP A 48 15.09 -3.00 -9.00
N GLY A 49 16.02 -3.64 -8.28
CA GLY A 49 15.83 -3.98 -6.86
C GLY A 49 14.86 -5.14 -6.60
N VAL A 50 14.47 -5.89 -7.65
CA VAL A 50 13.71 -7.14 -7.51
C VAL A 50 14.54 -8.21 -6.81
N GLN A 51 15.84 -8.27 -7.12
CA GLN A 51 16.78 -9.10 -6.39
C GLN A 51 17.41 -8.28 -5.26
N PRO A 52 17.43 -8.80 -4.02
CA PRO A 52 18.04 -8.08 -2.90
C PRO A 52 19.56 -8.01 -3.06
N GLU A 53 20.13 -6.89 -2.64
CA GLU A 53 21.58 -6.74 -2.55
C GLU A 53 22.18 -7.69 -1.50
N ALA A 54 23.39 -8.19 -1.76
CA ALA A 54 24.06 -9.13 -0.87
C ALA A 54 24.43 -8.54 0.50
N THR A 55 24.56 -7.21 0.58
CA THR A 55 24.97 -6.49 1.80
C THR A 55 24.23 -5.17 1.93
N GLY A 56 24.13 -4.66 3.16
CA GLY A 56 23.49 -3.38 3.47
C GLY A 56 22.12 -3.55 4.12
N ARG A 57 21.38 -2.45 4.27
CA ARG A 57 20.01 -2.47 4.79
C ARG A 57 19.08 -3.03 3.70
N PRO A 58 18.23 -4.03 4.00
CA PRO A 58 17.24 -4.51 3.06
C PRO A 58 16.36 -3.37 2.54
N SER A 59 16.22 -3.29 1.21
CA SER A 59 15.29 -2.39 0.54
C SER A 59 13.87 -2.97 0.56
N TYR A 60 12.89 -2.10 0.31
CA TYR A 60 11.55 -2.56 -0.01
C TYR A 60 11.54 -3.20 -1.40
N HIS A 61 10.80 -4.30 -1.55
CA HIS A 61 10.58 -4.90 -2.87
C HIS A 61 9.82 -3.93 -3.78
N PRO A 62 10.17 -3.79 -5.07
CA PRO A 62 9.52 -2.88 -6.02
C PRO A 62 7.99 -3.04 -6.09
N THR A 63 7.48 -4.27 -5.91
CA THR A 63 6.02 -4.55 -5.82
C THR A 63 5.32 -3.68 -4.78
N VAL A 64 5.91 -3.54 -3.58
CA VAL A 64 5.30 -2.76 -2.49
C VAL A 64 5.18 -1.28 -2.90
N LEU A 65 6.24 -0.74 -3.49
CA LEU A 65 6.31 0.66 -3.90
C LEU A 65 5.42 0.93 -5.13
N LEU A 66 5.32 -0.03 -6.05
CA LEU A 66 4.43 0.05 -7.21
C LEU A 66 2.96 -0.01 -6.81
N LYS A 67 2.56 -0.92 -5.91
CA LYS A 67 1.21 -0.97 -5.33
C LYS A 67 0.84 0.38 -4.71
N LEU A 68 1.72 0.94 -3.87
CA LEU A 68 1.52 2.26 -3.26
C LEU A 68 1.43 3.39 -4.31
N TYR A 69 2.26 3.33 -5.35
CA TYR A 69 2.26 4.34 -6.40
C TYR A 69 0.96 4.34 -7.22
N ILE A 70 0.49 3.16 -7.63
CA ILE A 70 -0.78 2.98 -8.36
C ILE A 70 -1.96 3.42 -7.47
N TYR A 71 -1.99 2.97 -6.21
CA TYR A 71 -3.01 3.40 -5.25
C TYR A 71 -3.06 4.93 -5.13
N GLY A 72 -1.88 5.55 -4.99
CA GLY A 72 -1.74 7.01 -4.93
C GLY A 72 -2.27 7.70 -6.18
N TYR A 73 -2.02 7.15 -7.36
CA TYR A 73 -2.52 7.71 -8.61
C TYR A 73 -4.06 7.65 -8.68
N LEU A 74 -4.65 6.48 -8.42
CA LEU A 74 -6.09 6.25 -8.44
C LEU A 74 -6.83 7.16 -7.44
N ASN A 75 -6.25 7.37 -6.25
CA ASN A 75 -6.83 8.19 -5.19
C ASN A 75 -6.37 9.67 -5.22
N ARG A 76 -5.69 10.10 -6.29
CA ARG A 76 -5.19 11.49 -6.46
C ARG A 76 -4.25 11.97 -5.34
N ILE A 77 -3.47 11.06 -4.75
CA ILE A 77 -2.48 11.31 -3.71
C ILE A 77 -1.08 11.35 -4.33
N GLN A 78 -0.72 12.51 -4.88
CA GLN A 78 0.52 12.68 -5.63
C GLN A 78 1.74 12.95 -4.74
N SER A 79 1.59 13.47 -3.52
CA SER A 79 2.73 13.79 -2.65
C SER A 79 3.29 12.54 -1.97
N SER A 80 4.59 12.29 -2.09
CA SER A 80 5.27 11.19 -1.36
C SER A 80 5.11 11.30 0.15
N ARG A 81 5.11 12.52 0.70
CA ARG A 81 4.84 12.76 2.13
C ARG A 81 3.40 12.45 2.53
N ARG A 82 2.44 12.68 1.62
CA ARG A 82 1.05 12.27 1.87
C ARG A 82 0.94 10.75 1.82
N LEU A 83 1.55 10.09 0.83
CA LEU A 83 1.54 8.63 0.76
C LEU A 83 2.19 7.97 1.98
N GLU A 84 3.33 8.50 2.45
CA GLU A 84 3.95 8.07 3.70
C GLU A 84 2.96 8.17 4.87
N ARG A 85 2.21 9.27 5.00
CA ARG A 85 1.20 9.40 6.07
C ARG A 85 0.03 8.45 5.89
N GLU A 86 -0.42 8.24 4.66
CA GLU A 86 -1.54 7.35 4.37
C GLU A 86 -1.18 5.89 4.65
N SER A 87 0.05 5.44 4.38
CA SER A 87 0.49 4.07 4.71
C SER A 87 0.43 3.75 6.22
N GLN A 88 0.41 4.78 7.08
CA GLN A 88 0.34 4.64 8.54
C GLN A 88 -1.08 4.65 9.10
N ARG A 89 -2.09 5.10 8.34
CA ARG A 89 -3.43 5.38 8.88
C ARG A 89 -4.60 4.87 8.05
N ASN A 90 -4.38 4.70 6.74
CA ASN A 90 -5.40 4.26 5.83
C ASN A 90 -5.45 2.73 5.83
N VAL A 91 -6.60 2.16 6.20
CA VAL A 91 -6.76 0.71 6.31
C VAL A 91 -6.56 -0.01 4.98
N GLU A 92 -6.92 0.60 3.85
CA GLU A 92 -6.67 0.03 2.52
C GLU A 92 -5.17 -0.09 2.25
N LEU A 93 -4.37 0.92 2.61
CA LEU A 93 -2.93 0.86 2.45
C LEU A 93 -2.25 -0.05 3.48
N MET A 94 -2.78 -0.12 4.71
CA MET A 94 -2.30 -1.11 5.68
C MET A 94 -2.50 -2.53 5.16
N TRP A 95 -3.66 -2.79 4.55
CA TRP A 95 -3.96 -4.06 3.90
C TRP A 95 -3.05 -4.31 2.69
N LEU A 96 -3.06 -3.39 1.72
CA LEU A 96 -2.32 -3.51 0.45
C LEU A 96 -0.80 -3.66 0.63
N LEU A 97 -0.24 -2.97 1.63
CA LEU A 97 1.19 -2.98 1.90
C LEU A 97 1.58 -3.93 3.04
N THR A 98 0.64 -4.71 3.57
CA THR A 98 0.90 -5.60 4.72
C THR A 98 1.52 -4.86 5.92
N ARG A 99 1.07 -3.62 6.17
CA ARG A 99 1.60 -2.67 7.17
C ARG A 99 3.05 -2.23 6.98
N LEU A 100 3.63 -2.42 5.80
CA LEU A 100 4.88 -1.75 5.45
C LEU A 100 4.64 -0.24 5.31
N MET A 101 5.58 0.54 5.86
CA MET A 101 5.48 2.00 5.92
C MET A 101 6.71 2.65 5.26
N PRO A 102 6.82 2.62 3.93
CA PRO A 102 7.90 3.30 3.22
C PRO A 102 7.89 4.81 3.56
N ASP A 103 9.06 5.36 3.85
CA ASP A 103 9.20 6.79 4.09
C ASP A 103 9.07 7.60 2.80
N PHE A 104 8.83 8.92 2.93
CA PHE A 104 8.63 9.77 1.75
C PHE A 104 9.82 9.77 0.79
N LYS A 105 11.05 9.55 1.29
CA LYS A 105 12.26 9.60 0.48
C LYS A 105 12.35 8.35 -0.37
N THR A 106 12.14 7.17 0.22
CA THR A 106 12.01 5.89 -0.48
C THR A 106 10.98 5.96 -1.59
N ILE A 107 9.81 6.53 -1.32
CA ILE A 107 8.74 6.70 -2.32
C ILE A 107 9.16 7.66 -3.44
N ALA A 108 9.81 8.77 -3.09
CA ALA A 108 10.26 9.75 -4.08
C ALA A 108 11.37 9.18 -4.98
N ASP A 109 12.35 8.49 -4.39
CA ASP A 109 13.47 7.87 -5.10
C ASP A 109 12.95 6.78 -6.06
N PHE A 110 12.03 5.93 -5.61
CA PHE A 110 11.39 4.92 -6.49
C PHE A 110 10.76 5.55 -7.73
N ARG A 111 10.02 6.65 -7.60
CA ARG A 111 9.39 7.33 -8.75
C ARG A 111 10.39 7.93 -9.71
N LYS A 112 11.50 8.45 -9.16
CA LYS A 112 12.57 9.06 -9.94
C LYS A 112 13.32 7.99 -10.72
N ASP A 113 13.70 6.91 -10.05
CA ASP A 113 14.62 5.90 -10.58
C ASP A 113 13.89 4.89 -11.47
N GLN A 114 12.65 4.52 -11.12
CA GLN A 114 11.84 3.53 -11.85
C GLN A 114 10.86 4.16 -12.86
N GLY A 115 10.95 5.48 -13.07
CA GLY A 115 9.99 6.23 -13.92
C GLY A 115 9.94 5.77 -15.38
N ALA A 116 11.02 5.20 -15.91
CA ALA A 116 11.04 4.63 -17.26
C ALA A 116 10.29 3.28 -17.33
N ALA A 117 10.47 2.41 -16.33
CA ALA A 117 9.79 1.12 -16.25
C ALA A 117 8.27 1.28 -16.11
N ILE A 118 7.83 2.27 -15.33
CA ILE A 118 6.41 2.59 -15.12
C ILE A 118 5.70 3.05 -16.40
N ARG A 119 6.43 3.62 -17.38
CA ARG A 119 5.86 4.18 -18.62
C ARG A 119 5.84 3.21 -19.80
N ARG A 120 6.43 2.03 -19.65
CA ARG A 120 6.42 0.98 -20.68
C ARG A 120 5.10 0.23 -20.67
#